data_AF-D0UN97-F1
#
_entry.id   AF-D0UN97-F1
#
_cell.length_a   1.000
_cell.length_b   1.000
_cell.length_c   1.000
_cell.angle_alpha   90.00
_cell.angle_beta   90.00
_cell.angle_gamma   90.00
#
_symmetry.space_group_name_H-M   'P 1'
#
loop_
_entity.id
_entity.type
_entity.pdbx_description
1 polymer ?
#
loop_
_entity_poly.entity_id
_entity_poly.type
_entity_poly.pdbx_seq_one_letter_code
_entity_poly.pdbx_strand_id
1 'polypeptide(L)'
;PTVASQNRGRDLMGVQNLIKKHNGLISEIHSHEPRVEAVAKSAEDMIKDGHFASSDIREKLNDLVTHWDYLKSKASQRRQDLEDSLQAHQYFADALEAEAWMREKEPMVRNQELGRDEDSAEAALKKHEALMSDLIPFGSTIQALRDQAEACKQKDIPVMLSYGREVAMAVYDYTEKSPREVSIKKGEIVTVLNSNNK
;
A
#
# COMPACT_ATOMS: atom_id res chain seq x y z
N PRO A 1 -0.35 21.55 -4.87
CA PRO A 1 -1.39 21.09 -3.93
C PRO A 1 -1.14 19.63 -3.49
N THR A 2 -0.77 19.41 -2.23
CA THR A 2 -0.41 18.11 -1.63
C THR A 2 -1.56 17.10 -1.67
N VAL A 3 -2.81 17.57 -1.65
CA VAL A 3 -4.03 16.74 -1.74
C VAL A 3 -4.16 16.02 -3.09
N ALA A 4 -3.64 16.62 -4.16
CA ALA A 4 -3.67 16.05 -5.52
C ALA A 4 -2.45 15.17 -5.84
N SER A 5 -1.55 14.95 -4.86
CA SER A 5 -0.35 14.15 -5.08
C SER A 5 -0.71 12.69 -5.29
N GLN A 6 -0.18 12.11 -6.37
CA GLN A 6 -0.32 10.68 -6.70
C GLN A 6 0.82 9.82 -6.12
N ASN A 7 1.78 10.41 -5.40
CA ASN A 7 2.90 9.66 -4.82
C ASN A 7 2.41 8.74 -3.69
N ARG A 8 2.45 7.42 -3.86
CA ARG A 8 1.97 6.46 -2.84
C ARG A 8 3.06 5.95 -1.89
N GLY A 9 4.31 6.39 -2.08
CA GLY A 9 5.48 5.84 -1.39
C GLY A 9 6.04 4.62 -2.12
N ARG A 10 7.28 4.25 -1.79
CA ARG A 10 8.01 3.15 -2.46
C ARG A 10 8.37 2.00 -1.50
N ASP A 11 8.22 2.24 -0.20
CA ASP A 11 8.53 1.33 0.89
C ASP A 11 7.63 1.67 2.09
N LEU A 12 7.59 0.77 3.08
CA LEU A 12 6.75 0.90 4.26
C LEU A 12 6.98 2.23 5.00
N MET A 13 8.24 2.61 5.19
CA MET A 13 8.62 3.85 5.86
C MET A 13 8.18 5.09 5.06
N GLY A 14 8.33 5.07 3.73
CA GLY A 14 7.88 6.13 2.84
C GLY A 14 6.38 6.35 2.89
N VAL A 15 5.58 5.27 2.89
CA VAL A 15 4.11 5.37 3.02
C VAL A 15 3.72 5.93 4.38
N GLN A 16 4.31 5.42 5.48
CA GLN A 16 4.04 5.92 6.83
C GLN A 16 4.34 7.42 6.96
N ASN A 17 5.44 7.89 6.38
CA ASN A 17 5.80 9.30 6.33
C ASN A 17 4.78 10.13 5.53
N LEU A 18 4.29 9.60 4.40
CA LEU A 18 3.25 10.27 3.60
C LEU A 18 1.92 10.34 4.36
N ILE A 19 1.54 9.29 5.08
CA ILE A 19 0.35 9.28 5.95
C ILE A 19 0.48 10.34 7.04
N LYS A 20 1.63 10.42 7.71
CA LYS A 20 1.88 11.46 8.73
C LYS A 20 1.71 12.87 8.17
N LYS A 21 2.26 13.14 6.98
CA LYS A 21 2.09 14.42 6.28
C LYS A 21 0.63 14.67 5.90
N HIS A 22 -0.07 13.64 5.43
CA HIS A 22 -1.49 13.73 5.08
C HIS A 22 -2.34 14.06 6.32
N ASN A 23 -2.08 13.45 7.47
CA ASN A 23 -2.79 13.76 8.71
C ASN A 23 -2.60 15.22 9.16
N GLY A 24 -1.40 15.79 8.95
CA GLY A 24 -1.18 17.22 9.16
C GLY A 24 -2.09 18.09 8.26
N LEU A 25 -2.16 17.74 6.98
CA LEU A 25 -3.03 18.42 6.02
C LEU A 25 -4.53 18.27 6.36
N ILE A 26 -4.97 17.11 6.84
CA ILE A 26 -6.34 16.92 7.32
C ILE A 26 -6.62 17.82 8.52
N SER A 27 -5.69 17.91 9.48
CA SER A 27 -5.84 18.82 10.61
C SER A 27 -5.94 20.28 10.18
N GLU A 28 -5.17 20.69 9.18
CA GLU A 28 -5.26 22.04 8.60
C GLU A 28 -6.63 22.27 7.94
N ILE A 29 -7.13 21.31 7.15
CA ILE A 29 -8.46 21.39 6.54
C ILE A 29 -9.55 21.53 7.62
N HIS A 30 -9.53 20.66 8.64
CA HIS A 30 -10.49 20.75 9.74
C HIS A 30 -10.41 22.08 10.50
N SER A 31 -9.20 22.65 10.67
CA SER A 31 -9.05 23.95 11.33
C SER A 31 -9.68 25.12 10.55
N HIS A 32 -9.82 24.97 9.23
CA HIS A 32 -10.44 25.97 8.37
C HIS A 32 -11.96 25.82 8.22
N GLU A 33 -12.51 24.67 8.59
CA GLU A 33 -13.93 24.34 8.44
C GLU A 33 -14.86 25.37 9.10
N PRO A 34 -14.64 25.79 10.37
CA PRO A 34 -15.53 26.77 11.03
C PRO A 34 -15.57 28.12 10.31
N ARG A 35 -14.45 28.52 9.67
CA ARG A 35 -14.38 29.78 8.92
C ARG A 35 -15.17 29.70 7.62
N VAL A 36 -15.09 28.56 6.92
CA VAL A 36 -15.85 28.33 5.69
C VAL A 36 -17.35 28.31 6.01
N GLU A 37 -17.75 27.63 7.08
CA GLU A 37 -19.14 27.60 7.56
C GLU A 37 -19.65 28.99 7.96
N ALA A 38 -18.84 29.79 8.66
CA ALA A 38 -19.22 31.15 9.05
C ALA A 38 -19.44 32.06 7.82
N VAL A 39 -18.56 31.97 6.82
CA VAL A 39 -18.71 32.73 5.56
C VAL A 39 -19.94 32.25 4.79
N ALA A 40 -20.17 30.94 4.72
CA ALA A 40 -21.33 30.37 4.05
C ALA A 40 -22.64 30.84 4.70
N LYS A 41 -22.73 30.76 6.03
CA LYS A 41 -23.88 31.25 6.81
C LYS A 41 -24.12 32.74 6.59
N SER A 42 -23.07 33.56 6.64
CA SER A 42 -23.19 35.00 6.42
C SER A 42 -23.71 35.34 5.01
N ALA A 43 -23.26 34.60 4.00
CA ALA A 43 -23.75 34.74 2.63
C ALA A 43 -25.24 34.35 2.52
N GLU A 44 -25.65 33.25 3.15
CA GLU A 44 -27.07 32.85 3.21
C GLU A 44 -27.95 33.89 3.88
N ASP A 45 -27.50 34.47 4.99
CA ASP A 45 -28.25 35.48 5.74
C ASP A 45 -28.41 36.77 4.89
N MET A 46 -27.35 37.23 4.22
CA MET A 46 -27.44 38.36 3.29
C MET A 46 -28.43 38.12 2.13
N ILE A 47 -28.48 36.89 1.61
CA ILE A 47 -29.43 36.53 0.56
C ILE A 47 -30.88 36.53 1.10
N LYS A 48 -31.09 36.01 2.32
CA LYS A 48 -32.41 35.99 2.98
C LYS A 48 -32.93 37.40 3.27
N ASP A 49 -32.04 38.31 3.66
CA ASP A 49 -32.37 39.71 3.96
C ASP A 49 -32.63 40.55 2.71
N GLY A 50 -32.53 39.96 1.50
CA GLY A 50 -32.82 40.65 0.25
C GLY A 50 -31.73 41.64 -0.17
N HIS A 51 -30.46 41.35 0.15
CA HIS A 51 -29.33 42.21 -0.22
C HIS A 51 -29.30 42.48 -1.73
N PHE A 52 -28.99 43.72 -2.14
CA PHE A 52 -29.06 44.15 -3.54
C PHE A 52 -28.18 43.28 -4.50
N ALA A 53 -27.08 42.73 -3.98
CA ALA A 53 -26.17 41.85 -4.71
C ALA A 53 -26.43 40.34 -4.47
N SER A 54 -27.65 39.95 -4.05
CA SER A 54 -27.98 38.56 -3.71
C SER A 54 -27.66 37.54 -4.80
N SER A 55 -27.75 37.93 -6.08
CA SER A 55 -27.39 37.06 -7.21
C SER A 55 -25.89 36.70 -7.16
N ASP A 56 -25.03 37.71 -7.11
CA ASP A 56 -23.58 37.54 -7.10
C ASP A 56 -23.10 36.83 -5.83
N ILE A 57 -23.72 37.13 -4.68
CA ILE A 57 -23.42 36.46 -3.40
C ILE A 57 -23.76 34.97 -3.49
N ARG A 58 -24.88 34.61 -4.12
CA ARG A 58 -25.29 33.21 -4.30
C ARG A 58 -24.32 32.44 -5.18
N GLU A 59 -23.86 33.04 -6.28
CA GLU A 59 -22.86 32.43 -7.16
C GLU A 59 -21.56 32.15 -6.40
N LYS A 60 -21.03 33.15 -5.68
CA LYS A 60 -19.81 32.99 -4.87
C LYS A 60 -19.96 31.97 -3.74
N LEU A 61 -21.12 31.92 -3.10
CA LEU A 61 -21.42 30.91 -2.08
C LEU A 61 -21.38 29.50 -2.67
N ASN A 62 -22.03 29.30 -3.82
CA ASN A 62 -22.05 28.01 -4.50
C ASN A 62 -20.64 27.56 -4.91
N ASP A 63 -19.82 28.47 -5.44
CA ASP A 63 -18.43 28.20 -5.76
C ASP A 63 -17.63 27.82 -4.51
N LEU A 64 -17.76 28.57 -3.41
CA LEU A 64 -17.06 28.29 -2.17
C LEU A 64 -17.37 26.88 -1.65
N VAL A 65 -18.66 26.52 -1.57
CA VAL A 65 -19.11 25.20 -1.10
C VAL A 65 -18.61 24.10 -2.04
N THR A 66 -18.74 24.29 -3.35
CA THR A 66 -18.28 23.32 -4.35
C THR A 66 -16.78 23.04 -4.24
N HIS A 67 -15.95 24.09 -4.13
CA HIS A 67 -14.51 23.94 -3.98
C HIS A 67 -14.13 23.30 -2.64
N TRP A 68 -14.86 23.62 -1.56
CA TRP A 68 -14.64 23.03 -0.24
C TRP A 68 -14.93 21.53 -0.22
N ASP A 69 -16.07 21.11 -0.78
CA ASP A 69 -16.45 19.71 -0.86
C ASP A 69 -15.52 18.92 -1.79
N TYR A 70 -15.10 19.53 -2.90
CA TYR A 70 -14.09 18.94 -3.77
C TYR A 70 -12.75 18.72 -3.04
N LEU A 71 -12.30 19.70 -2.25
CA LEU A 71 -11.08 19.57 -1.45
C LEU A 71 -11.18 18.41 -0.45
N LYS A 72 -12.28 18.33 0.31
CA LYS A 72 -12.53 17.22 1.25
C LYS A 72 -12.59 15.86 0.54
N SER A 73 -13.25 15.80 -0.61
CA SER A 73 -13.33 14.58 -1.43
C SER A 73 -11.95 14.11 -1.88
N LYS A 74 -11.11 15.03 -2.40
CA LYS A 74 -9.74 14.69 -2.80
C LYS A 74 -8.87 14.28 -1.62
N ALA A 75 -9.05 14.89 -0.45
CA ALA A 75 -8.34 14.50 0.75
C ALA A 75 -8.74 13.08 1.20
N SER A 76 -10.03 12.75 1.18
CA SER A 76 -10.53 11.42 1.50
C SER A 76 -10.02 10.35 0.52
N GLN A 77 -10.06 10.63 -0.80
CA GLN A 77 -9.50 9.72 -1.81
C GLN A 77 -8.01 9.49 -1.58
N ARG A 78 -7.27 10.55 -1.28
CA ARG A 78 -5.83 10.47 -1.02
C ARG A 78 -5.51 9.63 0.22
N ARG A 79 -6.36 9.69 1.26
CA ARG A 79 -6.25 8.83 2.43
C ARG A 79 -6.39 7.36 2.04
N GLN A 80 -7.44 7.02 1.30
CA GLN A 80 -7.67 5.64 0.85
C GLN A 80 -6.49 5.11 0.03
N ASP A 81 -5.98 5.91 -0.92
CA ASP A 81 -4.82 5.55 -1.72
C ASP A 81 -3.55 5.28 -0.89
N LEU A 82 -3.39 5.97 0.25
CA LEU A 82 -2.26 5.77 1.16
C LEU A 82 -2.46 4.56 2.08
N GLU A 83 -3.70 4.32 2.53
CA GLU A 83 -4.06 3.15 3.33
C GLU A 83 -3.91 1.85 2.53
N ASP A 84 -4.38 1.85 1.28
CA ASP A 84 -4.21 0.74 0.35
C ASP A 84 -2.71 0.44 0.12
N SER A 85 -1.90 1.49 -0.05
CA SER A 85 -0.46 1.34 -0.23
C SER A 85 0.24 0.86 1.03
N LEU A 86 -0.21 1.29 2.21
CA LEU A 86 0.33 0.85 3.49
C LEU A 86 0.07 -0.64 3.70
N GLN A 87 -1.16 -1.07 3.45
CA GLN A 87 -1.56 -2.48 3.56
C GLN A 87 -0.72 -3.36 2.64
N ALA A 88 -0.55 -2.94 1.37
CA ALA A 88 0.31 -3.63 0.42
C ALA A 88 1.74 -3.77 0.95
N HIS A 89 2.40 -2.67 1.33
CA HIS A 89 3.79 -2.74 1.80
C HIS A 89 3.95 -3.54 3.10
N GLN A 90 2.97 -3.51 4.01
CA GLN A 90 2.98 -4.32 5.21
C GLN A 90 2.94 -5.81 4.87
N TYR A 91 2.03 -6.21 3.97
CA TYR A 91 1.94 -7.59 3.51
C TYR A 91 3.26 -8.10 2.93
N PHE A 92 3.92 -7.33 2.06
CA PHE A 92 5.21 -7.78 1.49
C PHE A 92 6.31 -7.86 2.55
N ALA A 93 6.34 -6.95 3.52
CA ALA A 93 7.30 -7.02 4.61
C ALA A 93 7.07 -8.27 5.45
N ASP A 94 5.83 -8.53 5.87
CA ASP A 94 5.44 -9.68 6.68
C ASP A 94 5.68 -11.01 5.91
N ALA A 95 5.42 -11.03 4.59
CA ALA A 95 5.64 -12.20 3.74
C ALA A 95 7.13 -12.51 3.57
N LEU A 96 7.98 -11.50 3.41
CA LEU A 96 9.44 -11.68 3.34
C LEU A 96 10.01 -12.17 4.67
N GLU A 97 9.50 -11.67 5.79
CA GLU A 97 9.88 -12.16 7.12
C GLU A 97 9.47 -13.63 7.30
N ALA A 98 8.25 -13.99 6.91
CA ALA A 98 7.77 -15.36 6.93
C ALA A 98 8.62 -16.29 6.04
N GLU A 99 8.99 -15.85 4.83
CA GLU A 99 9.87 -16.59 3.93
C GLU A 99 11.26 -16.81 4.54
N ALA A 100 11.85 -15.76 5.11
CA ALA A 100 13.14 -15.84 5.78
C ALA A 100 13.10 -16.84 6.95
N TRP A 101 12.05 -16.78 7.78
CA TRP A 101 11.85 -17.71 8.89
C TRP A 101 11.70 -19.15 8.42
N MET A 102 10.90 -19.42 7.38
CA MET A 102 10.75 -20.77 6.82
C MET A 102 12.09 -21.31 6.30
N ARG A 103 12.88 -20.47 5.64
CA ARG A 103 14.21 -20.84 5.13
C ARG A 103 15.20 -21.15 6.26
N GLU A 104 15.09 -20.47 7.40
CA GLU A 104 15.89 -20.76 8.60
C GLU A 104 15.51 -22.12 9.21
N LYS A 105 14.23 -22.48 9.22
CA LYS A 105 13.73 -23.75 9.79
C LYS A 105 13.88 -24.96 8.85
N GLU A 106 14.00 -24.74 7.54
CA GLU A 106 14.11 -25.81 6.54
C GLU A 106 15.20 -26.86 6.83
N PRO A 107 16.44 -26.50 7.24
CA PRO A 107 17.48 -27.48 7.55
C PRO A 107 17.14 -28.38 8.76
N MET A 108 16.37 -27.85 9.72
CA MET A 108 15.97 -28.61 10.92
C MET A 108 14.95 -29.71 10.58
N VAL A 109 14.06 -29.44 9.61
CA VAL A 109 13.10 -30.41 9.08
C VAL A 109 13.79 -31.47 8.22
N ARG A 110 14.79 -31.07 7.42
CA ARG A 110 15.54 -31.97 6.53
C ARG A 110 16.49 -32.92 7.28
N ASN A 111 16.82 -32.63 8.53
CA ASN A 111 17.69 -33.51 9.31
C ASN A 111 16.94 -34.81 9.68
N GLN A 112 17.31 -35.91 9.00
CA GLN A 112 16.75 -37.25 9.20
C GLN A 112 17.58 -38.11 10.16
N GLU A 113 18.46 -37.52 10.98
CA GLU A 113 19.23 -38.27 11.97
C GLU A 113 18.31 -38.87 13.05
N LEU A 114 17.90 -40.11 12.81
CA LEU A 114 17.29 -40.98 13.81
C LEU A 114 18.45 -41.52 14.66
N GLY A 115 18.48 -41.14 15.93
CA GLY A 115 19.52 -41.54 16.86
C GLY A 115 19.82 -43.05 16.82
N ARG A 116 21.10 -43.40 17.05
CA ARG A 116 21.59 -44.79 16.99
C ARG A 116 21.46 -45.54 18.33
N ASP A 117 21.12 -44.82 19.38
CA ASP A 117 20.99 -45.27 20.77
C ASP A 117 19.85 -44.47 21.45
N GLU A 118 19.44 -44.91 22.64
CA GLU A 118 18.32 -44.32 23.38
C GLU A 118 18.51 -42.81 23.62
N ASP A 119 19.69 -42.41 24.11
CA ASP A 119 20.03 -41.01 24.38
C ASP A 119 19.94 -40.13 23.12
N SER A 120 20.47 -40.61 21.98
CA SER A 120 20.41 -39.87 20.72
C SER A 120 19.00 -39.84 20.11
N ALA A 121 18.20 -40.88 20.32
CA ALA A 121 16.79 -40.90 19.92
C ALA A 121 15.95 -39.91 20.75
N GLU A 122 16.17 -39.84 22.06
CA GLU A 122 15.52 -38.87 22.95
C GLU A 122 15.92 -37.43 22.58
N ALA A 123 17.20 -37.20 22.27
CA ALA A 123 17.67 -35.90 21.79
C ALA A 123 17.03 -35.49 20.45
N ALA A 124 16.81 -36.43 19.54
CA ALA A 124 16.12 -36.19 18.27
C ALA A 124 14.63 -35.84 18.48
N LEU A 125 13.95 -36.56 19.38
CA LEU A 125 12.56 -36.27 19.76
C LEU A 125 12.43 -34.87 20.35
N LYS A 126 13.28 -34.49 21.29
CA LYS A 126 13.26 -33.15 21.90
C LYS A 126 13.46 -32.03 20.88
N LYS A 127 14.35 -32.22 19.89
CA LYS A 127 14.53 -31.28 18.77
C LYS A 127 13.27 -31.16 17.92
N HIS A 128 12.61 -32.29 17.64
CA HIS A 128 11.36 -32.31 16.90
C HIS A 128 10.23 -31.61 17.67
N GLU A 129 10.08 -31.85 18.97
CA GLU A 129 9.10 -31.17 19.81
C GLU A 129 9.32 -29.66 19.84
N ALA A 130 10.58 -29.20 19.96
CA ALA A 130 10.92 -27.78 19.90
C ALA A 130 10.53 -27.18 18.54
N LEU A 131 10.83 -27.87 17.44
CA LEU A 131 10.44 -27.45 16.10
C LEU A 131 8.90 -27.38 15.94
N MET A 132 8.16 -28.34 16.46
CA MET A 132 6.69 -28.34 16.43
C MET A 132 6.10 -27.20 17.27
N SER A 133 6.71 -26.90 18.42
CA SER A 133 6.33 -25.76 19.26
C SER A 133 6.51 -24.42 18.53
N ASP A 134 7.46 -24.32 17.60
CA ASP A 134 7.67 -23.14 16.77
C ASP A 134 6.72 -23.11 15.54
N LEU A 135 6.51 -24.26 14.89
CA LEU A 135 5.70 -24.37 13.67
C LEU A 135 4.20 -24.16 13.91
N ILE A 136 3.66 -24.67 15.03
CA ILE A 136 2.22 -24.60 15.31
C ILE A 136 1.75 -23.13 15.40
N PRO A 137 2.39 -22.24 16.20
CA PRO A 137 2.03 -20.83 16.23
C PRO A 137 2.24 -20.14 14.88
N PHE A 138 3.27 -20.49 14.11
CA PHE A 138 3.55 -19.89 12.81
C PHE A 138 2.42 -20.10 11.79
N GLY A 139 1.62 -21.15 11.93
CA GLY A 139 0.40 -21.33 11.15
C GLY A 139 -0.56 -20.13 11.25
N SER A 140 -0.63 -19.46 12.41
CA SER A 140 -1.43 -18.25 12.58
C SER A 140 -0.90 -17.05 11.79
N THR A 141 0.43 -16.92 11.68
CA THR A 141 1.10 -15.91 10.83
C THR A 141 0.75 -16.11 9.36
N ILE A 142 0.79 -17.37 8.88
CA ILE A 142 0.42 -17.69 7.50
C ILE A 142 -1.05 -17.40 7.24
N GLN A 143 -1.95 -17.68 8.20
CA GLN A 143 -3.35 -17.33 8.08
C GLN A 143 -3.55 -15.80 8.04
N ALA A 144 -2.86 -15.05 8.90
CA ALA A 144 -2.92 -13.59 8.89
C ALA A 144 -2.44 -13.00 7.56
N LEU A 145 -1.37 -13.55 6.97
CA LEU A 145 -0.88 -13.17 5.64
C LEU A 145 -1.92 -13.44 4.54
N ARG A 146 -2.65 -14.55 4.62
CA ARG A 146 -3.75 -14.85 3.68
C ARG A 146 -4.88 -13.84 3.80
N ASP A 147 -5.31 -13.54 5.02
CA ASP A 147 -6.38 -12.58 5.28
C ASP A 147 -5.97 -11.18 4.81
N GLN A 148 -4.70 -10.77 5.04
CA GLN A 148 -4.14 -9.53 4.53
C GLN A 148 -4.11 -9.48 3.00
N ALA A 149 -3.73 -10.58 2.34
CA ALA A 149 -3.69 -10.68 0.88
C ALA A 149 -5.09 -10.56 0.25
N GLU A 150 -6.09 -11.23 0.83
CA GLU A 150 -7.50 -11.14 0.37
C GLU A 150 -8.07 -9.74 0.57
N ALA A 151 -7.67 -9.05 1.64
CA ALA A 151 -8.10 -7.70 1.92
C ALA A 151 -7.36 -6.63 1.09
N CYS A 152 -6.28 -6.98 0.39
CA CYS A 152 -5.46 -6.03 -0.36
C CYS A 152 -6.16 -5.60 -1.65
N LYS A 153 -6.64 -4.36 -1.69
CA LYS A 153 -7.41 -3.81 -2.83
C LYS A 153 -6.54 -3.24 -3.94
N GLN A 154 -5.25 -3.02 -3.68
CA GLN A 154 -4.34 -2.41 -4.64
C GLN A 154 -3.85 -3.44 -5.66
N LYS A 155 -4.37 -3.35 -6.89
CA LYS A 155 -4.01 -4.26 -8.00
C LYS A 155 -2.60 -4.04 -8.56
N ASP A 156 -2.07 -2.84 -8.40
CA ASP A 156 -0.75 -2.45 -8.93
C ASP A 156 0.09 -1.84 -7.82
N ILE A 157 1.08 -2.61 -7.40
CA ILE A 157 2.25 -2.10 -6.71
C ILE A 157 3.28 -1.87 -7.81
N PRO A 158 4.01 -0.75 -7.85
CA PRO A 158 5.22 -0.67 -8.65
C PRO A 158 6.14 -1.76 -8.12
N VAL A 159 6.13 -2.91 -8.81
CA VAL A 159 6.80 -4.12 -8.38
C VAL A 159 8.30 -3.82 -8.39
N MET A 160 8.86 -3.53 -7.22
CA MET A 160 10.29 -3.65 -6.98
C MET A 160 10.49 -5.04 -6.40
N LEU A 161 10.58 -6.05 -7.27
CA LEU A 161 11.12 -7.34 -6.85
C LEU A 161 12.57 -7.14 -6.41
N SER A 162 12.97 -7.94 -5.43
CA SER A 162 14.32 -7.96 -4.86
C SER A 162 15.38 -7.88 -5.96
N TYR A 163 16.46 -7.13 -5.67
CA TYR A 163 17.62 -6.83 -6.55
C TYR A 163 17.57 -5.59 -7.45
N GLY A 164 16.72 -4.60 -7.17
CA GLY A 164 16.84 -3.28 -7.81
C GLY A 164 16.64 -3.29 -9.33
N ARG A 165 16.00 -4.34 -9.85
CA ARG A 165 15.58 -4.42 -11.24
C ARG A 165 14.14 -3.91 -11.32
N GLU A 166 13.97 -2.82 -12.03
CA GLU A 166 12.65 -2.30 -12.37
C GLU A 166 11.95 -3.33 -13.26
N VAL A 167 10.74 -3.76 -12.89
CA VAL A 167 9.91 -4.63 -13.71
C VAL A 167 8.63 -3.90 -14.09
N ALA A 168 8.10 -4.20 -15.26
CA ALA A 168 6.87 -3.62 -15.80
C ALA A 168 5.96 -4.74 -16.31
N MET A 169 4.65 -4.56 -16.17
CA MET A 169 3.66 -5.46 -16.77
C MET A 169 3.35 -5.00 -18.20
N ALA A 170 3.35 -5.92 -19.14
CA ALA A 170 3.01 -5.63 -20.52
C ALA A 170 1.52 -5.33 -20.67
N VAL A 171 1.20 -4.14 -21.18
CA VAL A 171 -0.20 -3.68 -21.38
C VAL A 171 -0.77 -4.18 -22.72
N TYR A 172 0.10 -4.56 -23.65
CA TYR A 172 -0.23 -5.05 -24.99
C TYR A 172 0.65 -6.24 -25.35
N ASP A 173 0.16 -7.08 -26.26
CA ASP A 173 1.01 -8.06 -26.93
C ASP A 173 2.05 -7.33 -27.77
N TYR A 174 3.32 -7.65 -27.58
CA TYR A 174 4.44 -7.09 -28.34
C TYR A 174 5.27 -8.22 -28.93
N THR A 175 5.66 -8.08 -30.19
CA THR A 175 6.55 -9.04 -30.85
C THR A 175 7.55 -8.27 -31.68
N GLU A 176 8.82 -8.35 -31.30
CA GLU A 176 9.90 -7.66 -31.99
C GLU A 176 10.41 -8.50 -33.16
N LYS A 177 10.40 -7.93 -34.37
CA LYS A 177 10.92 -8.59 -35.59
C LYS A 177 12.45 -8.44 -35.70
N SER A 178 13.19 -8.70 -34.62
CA SER A 178 14.66 -8.71 -34.60
C SER A 178 15.19 -10.15 -34.57
N PRO A 179 16.49 -10.41 -34.86
CA PRO A 179 17.07 -11.75 -34.83
C PRO A 179 17.07 -12.41 -33.44
N ARG A 180 16.78 -11.65 -32.38
CA ARG A 180 16.35 -12.18 -31.08
C ARG A 180 14.84 -12.09 -31.06
N GLU A 181 14.16 -13.19 -31.39
CA GLU A 181 12.70 -13.24 -31.27
C GLU A 181 12.33 -13.04 -29.80
N VAL A 182 11.73 -11.89 -29.50
CA VAL A 182 11.13 -11.60 -28.20
C VAL A 182 9.66 -11.33 -28.44
N SER A 183 8.81 -12.21 -27.91
CA SER A 183 7.37 -12.03 -27.84
C SER A 183 6.98 -11.85 -26.37
N ILE A 184 6.30 -10.75 -26.07
CA ILE A 184 5.76 -10.45 -24.75
C ILE A 184 4.25 -10.47 -24.87
N LYS A 185 3.57 -11.20 -23.99
CA LYS A 185 2.10 -11.22 -23.95
C LYS A 185 1.56 -10.18 -22.98
N LYS A 186 0.37 -9.65 -23.26
CA LYS A 186 -0.38 -8.80 -22.34
C LYS A 186 -0.55 -9.51 -20.99
N GLY A 187 -0.17 -8.82 -19.91
CA GLY A 187 -0.18 -9.34 -18.55
C GLY A 187 1.11 -10.03 -18.11
N GLU A 188 2.08 -10.20 -19.01
CA GLU A 188 3.39 -10.74 -18.66
C GLU A 188 4.24 -9.68 -17.93
N ILE A 189 4.92 -10.09 -16.85
CA ILE A 189 5.83 -9.22 -16.10
C ILE A 189 7.22 -9.33 -16.73
N VAL A 190 7.74 -8.20 -17.18
CA VAL A 190 9.04 -8.11 -17.86
C VAL A 190 10.01 -7.21 -17.11
N THR A 191 11.30 -7.50 -17.19
CA THR A 191 12.34 -6.65 -16.60
C THR A 191 12.66 -5.48 -17.54
N VAL A 192 12.60 -4.26 -17.00
CA VAL A 192 12.99 -3.05 -17.70
C VAL A 192 14.52 -2.94 -17.67
N LEU A 193 15.15 -3.08 -18.84
CA LEU A 193 16.58 -2.86 -19.00
C LEU A 193 16.80 -1.38 -19.33
N ASN A 194 17.11 -0.57 -18.32
CA ASN A 194 17.44 0.84 -18.53
C ASN A 194 18.85 0.95 -19.13
N SER A 195 19.00 1.65 -20.26
CA SER A 195 20.27 1.74 -21.02
C SER A 195 21.30 2.71 -20.41
N ASN A 196 21.07 3.20 -19.18
CA ASN A 196 21.89 4.24 -18.54
C ASN A 196 22.94 3.74 -17.54
N ASN A 197 23.20 2.44 -17.46
CA ASN A 197 24.43 1.93 -16.81
C ASN A 197 25.47 1.61 -17.90
N LYS A 198 26.24 2.63 -18.28
CA LYS A 198 27.62 2.48 -18.76
C LYS A 198 28.55 2.83 -17.62
#